data_AF-A0A8T6SKW6-F1
#
_entry.id   AF-A0A8T6SKW6-F1
#
_cell.length_a   1.000
_cell.length_b   1.000
_cell.length_c   1.000
_cell.angle_alpha   90.00
_cell.angle_beta   90.00
_cell.angle_gamma   90.00
#
_symmetry.space_group_name_H-M   'P 1'
#
loop_
_entity.id
_entity.type
_entity.pdbx_description
1 polymer ?
#
loop_
_entity_poly.entity_id
_entity_poly.type
_entity_poly.pdbx_seq_one_letter_code
_entity_poly.pdbx_strand_id
1 'polypeptide(L)' 'YENEKDAKAIGDAVSPDNFKTPPGLFIETESQENRVITLIRCTEKVQTFIATVDDLLFCATTAEKTIRTMKNLM' A
#
# COMPACT_ATOMS: atom_id res chain seq x y z
N TYR A 1 8.25 -2.55 -8.96
CA TYR A 1 9.27 -1.56 -8.57
C TYR A 1 10.61 -1.89 -9.21
N GLU A 2 11.52 -0.91 -9.31
CA GLU A 2 12.82 -1.07 -10.00
C GLU A 2 13.70 -2.12 -9.33
N ASN A 3 13.61 -2.25 -8.00
CA ASN A 3 14.34 -3.23 -7.21
C ASN A 3 13.55 -3.59 -5.93
N GLU A 4 14.03 -4.61 -5.23
CA GLU A 4 13.42 -5.11 -3.99
C GLU A 4 13.44 -4.08 -2.86
N LYS A 5 14.48 -3.23 -2.80
CA LYS A 5 14.60 -2.19 -1.79
C LYS A 5 13.49 -1.15 -1.92
N ASP A 6 13.17 -0.73 -3.14
CA ASP A 6 12.06 0.18 -3.41
C ASP A 6 10.72 -0.47 -3.09
N ALA A 7 10.52 -1.73 -3.49
CA ALA A 7 9.32 -2.49 -3.18
C ALA A 7 9.11 -2.59 -1.66
N LYS A 8 10.16 -2.92 -0.93
CA LYS A 8 10.13 -2.98 0.53
C LYS A 8 9.80 -1.62 1.15
N ALA A 9 10.47 -0.56 0.72
CA ALA A 9 10.24 0.79 1.24
C ALA A 9 8.78 1.24 1.03
N ILE A 10 8.19 0.92 -0.12
CA ILE A 10 6.80 1.25 -0.43
C ILE A 10 5.84 0.37 0.38
N GLY A 11 6.08 -0.95 0.43
CA GLY A 11 5.28 -1.87 1.23
C GLY A 11 5.24 -1.49 2.70
N ASP A 12 6.39 -1.12 3.27
CA ASP A 12 6.49 -0.64 4.66
C ASP A 12 5.70 0.68 4.86
N ALA A 13 5.73 1.59 3.87
CA ALA A 13 5.04 2.89 3.95
C ALA A 13 3.50 2.77 3.87
N VAL A 14 2.97 1.76 3.18
CA VAL A 14 1.52 1.53 3.07
C VAL A 14 0.99 0.50 4.10
N SER A 15 1.89 -0.24 4.76
CA SER A 15 1.54 -1.20 5.81
C SER A 15 0.77 -0.65 7.03
N PRO A 16 0.82 0.65 7.40
CA PRO A 16 0.01 1.16 8.50
C PRO A 16 -1.50 0.94 8.33
N ASP A 17 -1.99 0.84 7.09
CA ASP A 17 -3.40 0.52 6.79
C ASP A 17 -3.80 -0.90 7.24
N ASN A 18 -2.83 -1.79 7.48
CA ASN A 18 -3.07 -3.15 7.97
C ASN A 18 -3.49 -3.20 9.46
N PHE A 19 -3.18 -2.17 10.26
CA PHE A 19 -3.27 -2.24 11.73
C PHE A 19 -4.58 -1.70 12.34
N LYS A 20 -5.36 -0.92 11.59
CA LYS A 20 -6.59 -0.28 12.11
C LYS A 20 -7.73 -0.41 11.11
N THR A 21 -8.13 -1.65 10.85
CA THR A 21 -9.32 -1.90 10.04
C THR A 21 -10.58 -2.01 10.92
N PRO A 22 -11.72 -1.43 10.49
CA PRO A 22 -12.99 -1.70 11.14
C PRO A 22 -13.37 -3.19 11.01
N PRO A 23 -14.26 -3.72 11.87
CA PRO A 23 -14.80 -5.07 11.72
C PRO A 23 -15.30 -5.31 10.29
N GLY A 24 -15.03 -6.50 9.74
CA GLY A 24 -15.42 -6.84 8.38
C GLY A 24 -14.47 -6.35 7.28
N LEU A 25 -13.39 -5.64 7.63
CA LEU A 25 -12.31 -5.30 6.71
C LEU A 25 -10.99 -5.93 7.19
N PHE A 26 -10.31 -6.63 6.28
CA PHE A 26 -8.99 -7.19 6.48
C PHE A 26 -8.09 -6.73 5.34
N ILE A 27 -6.91 -6.21 5.70
CA ILE A 27 -5.91 -5.73 4.76
C ILE A 27 -4.57 -6.30 5.21
N GLU A 28 -3.87 -6.93 4.28
CA GLU A 28 -2.52 -7.44 4.50
C GLU A 28 -1.67 -7.00 3.32
N THR A 29 -0.54 -6.34 3.59
CA THR A 29 0.40 -5.92 2.56
C THR A 29 1.75 -6.55 2.80
N GLU A 30 2.30 -7.19 1.76
CA GLU A 30 3.64 -7.76 1.75
C GLU A 30 4.45 -7.23 0.57
N SER A 31 5.77 -7.23 0.72
CA SER A 31 6.71 -7.00 -0.38
C SER A 31 7.30 -8.34 -0.80
N GLN A 32 7.19 -8.67 -2.08
CA GLN A 32 7.69 -9.91 -2.66
C GLN A 32 8.54 -9.55 -3.89
N GLU A 33 9.82 -9.89 -3.86
CA GLU A 33 10.80 -9.48 -4.86
C GLU A 33 10.71 -7.96 -5.10
N ASN A 34 10.47 -7.54 -6.34
CA ASN A 34 10.31 -6.15 -6.71
C ASN A 34 8.83 -5.69 -6.75
N ARG A 35 7.93 -6.36 -6.03
CA ARG A 35 6.48 -6.08 -6.02
C ARG A 35 5.96 -5.82 -4.61
N VAL A 36 4.88 -5.04 -4.52
CA VAL A 36 4.05 -4.92 -3.32
C VAL A 36 2.72 -5.55 -3.64
N ILE A 37 2.30 -6.49 -2.79
CA ILE A 37 1.06 -7.24 -2.94
C ILE A 37 0.20 -6.91 -1.74
N THR A 38 -1.02 -6.44 -1.98
CA THR A 38 -2.01 -6.20 -0.92
C THR A 38 -3.21 -7.11 -1.12
N LEU A 39 -3.50 -7.91 -0.10
CA LEU A 39 -4.71 -8.72 0.00
C LEU A 39 -5.77 -7.94 0.80
N ILE A 40 -6.91 -7.71 0.18
CA ILE A 40 -8.06 -7.05 0.81
C ILE A 40 -9.22 -8.02 0.86
N ARG A 41 -9.78 -8.24 2.05
CA ARG A 41 -11.06 -8.94 2.24
C ARG A 41 -12.03 -7.98 2.92
N CYS A 42 -13.15 -7.73 2.27
CA CYS A 42 -14.18 -6.83 2.76
C CYS A 42 -15.53 -7.56 2.73
N THR A 43 -16.16 -7.72 3.90
CA THR A 43 -17.51 -8.27 4.03
C THR A 43 -18.57 -7.17 4.18
N GLU A 44 -18.13 -5.91 4.17
CA GLU A 44 -18.97 -4.72 4.24
C GLU A 44 -19.51 -4.32 2.86
N LYS A 45 -20.09 -3.12 2.78
CA LYS A 45 -20.60 -2.56 1.54
C LYS A 45 -19.49 -2.36 0.50
N VAL A 46 -19.83 -2.53 -0.79
CA VAL A 46 -18.92 -2.30 -1.92
C VAL A 46 -18.32 -0.90 -1.88
N GLN A 47 -19.06 0.12 -1.43
CA GLN A 47 -18.54 1.48 -1.28
C GLN A 47 -17.35 1.55 -0.31
N THR A 48 -17.38 0.79 0.77
CA THR A 48 -16.27 0.71 1.74
C THR A 48 -15.04 0.08 1.08
N PHE A 49 -15.23 -1.02 0.34
CA PHE A 49 -14.14 -1.64 -0.40
C PHE A 49 -13.50 -0.68 -1.42
N ILE A 50 -14.31 0.04 -2.19
CA ILE A 50 -13.83 1.03 -3.17
C ILE A 50 -13.04 2.13 -2.45
N ALA A 51 -13.58 2.70 -1.38
CA ALA A 51 -12.89 3.73 -0.61
C ALA A 51 -11.54 3.25 -0.06
N THR A 52 -11.47 2.02 0.45
CA THR A 52 -10.21 1.41 0.91
C THR A 52 -9.20 1.24 -0.22
N VAL A 53 -9.63 0.81 -1.41
CA VAL A 53 -8.75 0.70 -2.57
C VAL A 53 -8.24 2.08 -3.00
N ASP A 54 -9.10 3.10 -3.00
CA ASP A 54 -8.73 4.47 -3.34
C ASP A 54 -7.70 5.03 -2.34
N ASP A 55 -7.92 4.85 -1.04
CA ASP A 55 -6.99 5.27 0.02
C ASP A 55 -5.62 4.59 -0.13
N LEU A 56 -5.61 3.27 -0.36
CA LEU A 56 -4.38 2.50 -0.55
C LEU A 56 -3.59 2.97 -1.79
N LEU A 57 -4.28 3.20 -2.91
CA LEU A 57 -3.66 3.70 -4.14
C LEU A 57 -3.09 5.11 -3.96
N PHE A 58 -3.77 5.96 -3.19
CA PHE A 58 -3.27 7.28 -2.85
C PHE A 58 -1.98 7.20 -2.02
N CYS A 59 -1.97 6.37 -0.97
CA CYS A 59 -0.79 6.13 -0.12
C CYS A 59 0.39 5.59 -0.93
N ALA A 60 0.17 4.55 -1.74
CA ALA A 60 1.19 3.94 -2.59
C ALA A 60 1.78 4.96 -3.58
N THR A 61 0.92 5.71 -4.27
CA THR A 61 1.34 6.75 -5.22
C THR A 61 2.18 7.83 -4.53
N THR A 62 1.83 8.20 -3.30
CA THR A 62 2.55 9.20 -2.52
C THR A 62 3.93 8.70 -2.10
N ALA A 63 4.03 7.45 -1.63
CA ALA A 63 5.30 6.81 -1.31
C ALA A 63 6.22 6.70 -2.54
N GLU A 64 5.68 6.26 -3.68
CA GLU A 64 6.39 6.17 -4.96
C GLU A 64 6.97 7.51 -5.41
N LYS A 65 6.14 8.56 -5.40
CA LYS A 65 6.57 9.92 -5.76
C LYS A 65 7.66 10.42 -4.83
N THR A 66 7.51 10.18 -3.53
CA THR A 66 8.49 10.60 -2.51
C THR A 66 9.84 9.94 -2.74
N ILE A 67 9.87 8.61 -2.90
CA ILE A 67 11.11 7.86 -3.15
C ILE A 67 11.78 8.32 -4.44
N ARG A 68 11.01 8.49 -5.53
CA ARG A 68 11.54 8.98 -6.80
C ARG A 68 12.13 10.39 -6.67
N THR A 69 11.45 11.30 -5.98
CA THR A 69 11.97 12.65 -5.75
C THR A 69 13.25 12.62 -4.92
N MET A 70 13.31 11.80 -3.86
CA MET A 70 14.52 11.66 -3.04
C MET A 70 15.70 11.09 -3.83
N LYS A 71 15.46 10.10 -4.71
CA LYS A 71 16.49 9.57 -5.61
C LYS A 71 17.04 10.61 -6.59
N ASN A 72 16.21 11.55 -7.04
CA ASN A 72 16.64 12.59 -7.98
C ASN A 72 17.40 13.74 -7.30
N LEU A 73 17.34 13.85 -5.96
CA LEU A 73 18.00 14.89 -5.16
C LEU A 73 19.37 14.44 -4.63
N MET A 74 19.68 13.14 -4.68
CA MET A 74 20.95 12.53 -4.25
C MET A 74 21.82 12.18 -5.45
#